data_AF-A0A401JAP3-F1
#
_entry.id   AF-A0A401JAP3-F1
#
_cell.length_a   1.000
_cell.length_b   1.000
_cell.length_c   1.000
_cell.angle_alpha   90.00
_cell.angle_beta   90.00
_cell.angle_gamma   90.00
#
_symmetry.space_group_name_H-M   'P 1'
#
loop_
_entity.id
_entity.type
_entity.pdbx_description
1 polymer ?
#
loop_
_entity_poly.entity_id
_entity_poly.type
_entity_poly.pdbx_seq_one_letter_code
_entity_poly.pdbx_strand_id
1 'polypeptide(L)'
;MTYVQLLETLQARTGYTLLCGNADATLIAATAGRHPDAFLGEVISMIYVWCALSDIHAEVDRAAVVNALGPLRRRYMAGEGCAADFRRLNHIIEAIDAAFDAAVQPGQCR
;
A
#
# COMPACT_ATOMS: atom_id res chain seq x y z
N MET A 1 -3.42 3.62 -12.47
CA MET A 1 -3.11 2.32 -11.86
C MET A 1 -4.24 2.00 -10.88
N THR A 2 -4.81 0.81 -10.95
CA THR A 2 -5.84 0.36 -10.00
C THR A 2 -5.25 -0.04 -8.65
N TYR A 3 -6.08 -0.09 -7.61
CA TYR A 3 -5.63 -0.49 -6.28
C TYR A 3 -5.10 -1.93 -6.23
N VAL A 4 -5.75 -2.88 -6.91
CA VAL A 4 -5.23 -4.26 -7.04
C VAL A 4 -3.85 -4.30 -7.70
N GLN A 5 -3.66 -3.55 -8.79
CA GLN A 5 -2.37 -3.48 -9.48
C GLN A 5 -1.28 -2.87 -8.59
N LEU A 6 -1.63 -1.88 -7.76
CA LEU A 6 -0.72 -1.34 -6.77
C LEU A 6 -0.30 -2.44 -5.78
N LEU A 7 -1.24 -3.19 -5.20
CA LEU A 7 -0.93 -4.26 -4.24
C LEU A 7 -0.04 -5.36 -4.86
N GLU A 8 -0.36 -5.79 -6.08
CA GLU A 8 0.44 -6.76 -6.85
C GLU A 8 1.87 -6.23 -7.08
N THR A 9 1.98 -4.96 -7.49
CA THR A 9 3.28 -4.33 -7.76
C THR A 9 4.10 -4.17 -6.48
N LEU A 10 3.48 -3.78 -5.37
CA LEU A 10 4.15 -3.66 -4.09
C LEU A 10 4.63 -5.02 -3.59
N GLN A 11 3.84 -6.08 -3.74
CA GLN A 11 4.24 -7.43 -3.38
C GLN A 11 5.44 -7.88 -4.20
N ALA A 12 5.42 -7.66 -5.51
CA ALA A 12 6.53 -8.01 -6.40
C ALA A 12 7.82 -7.22 -6.07
N ARG A 13 7.72 -5.94 -5.70
CA ARG A 13 8.87 -5.08 -5.40
C ARG A 13 9.45 -5.29 -4.02
N THR A 14 8.60 -5.49 -3.03
CA THR A 14 9.03 -5.55 -1.61
C THR A 14 9.29 -6.97 -1.13
N GLY A 15 8.72 -7.98 -1.80
CA GLY A 15 8.70 -9.37 -1.34
C GLY A 15 7.73 -9.62 -0.18
N TYR A 16 6.95 -8.63 0.25
CA TYR A 16 5.95 -8.79 1.29
C TYR A 16 4.71 -9.49 0.75
N THR A 17 4.12 -10.39 1.53
CA THR A 17 2.84 -11.02 1.20
C THR A 17 1.69 -10.06 1.49
N LEU A 18 1.41 -9.15 0.55
CA LEU A 18 0.26 -8.24 0.64
C LEU A 18 -1.04 -8.95 0.24
N LEU A 19 -1.00 -9.84 -0.74
CA LEU A 19 -2.19 -10.55 -1.23
C LEU A 19 -2.33 -11.90 -0.52
N CYS A 20 -3.41 -12.05 0.24
CA CYS A 20 -3.79 -13.28 0.93
C CYS A 20 -4.89 -14.01 0.17
N GLY A 21 -4.50 -14.81 -0.82
CA GLY A 21 -5.44 -15.45 -1.74
C GLY A 21 -5.78 -14.53 -2.90
N ASN A 22 -7.02 -14.01 -2.95
CA ASN A 22 -7.44 -13.03 -3.94
C ASN A 22 -7.53 -11.61 -3.34
N ALA A 23 -7.63 -10.60 -4.21
CA ALA A 23 -7.59 -9.21 -3.82
C ALA A 23 -8.79 -8.78 -2.95
N ASP A 24 -9.99 -9.26 -3.25
CA ASP A 24 -11.19 -9.00 -2.43
C ASP A 24 -11.06 -9.60 -1.02
N ALA A 25 -10.63 -10.86 -0.92
CA ALA A 25 -10.40 -11.54 0.35
C ALA A 25 -9.32 -10.83 1.17
N THR A 26 -8.28 -10.32 0.50
CA THR A 26 -7.24 -9.52 1.12
C THR A 26 -7.81 -8.23 1.72
N LEU A 27 -8.61 -7.49 0.95
CA LEU A 27 -9.24 -6.25 1.41
C LEU A 27 -10.20 -6.50 2.59
N ILE A 28 -11.01 -7.56 2.52
CA ILE A 28 -11.90 -7.97 3.60
C ILE A 28 -11.09 -8.33 4.85
N ALA A 29 -9.99 -9.06 4.70
CA ALA A 29 -9.12 -9.41 5.81
C ALA A 29 -8.45 -8.18 6.42
N ALA A 30 -7.93 -7.26 5.61
CA ALA A 30 -7.27 -6.04 6.05
C ALA A 30 -8.23 -5.11 6.81
N THR A 31 -9.41 -4.84 6.25
CA THR A 31 -10.42 -3.97 6.88
C THR A 31 -11.04 -4.58 8.14
N ALA A 32 -11.04 -5.91 8.27
CA ALA A 32 -11.46 -6.61 9.48
C ALA A 32 -10.33 -6.84 10.51
N GLY A 33 -9.10 -6.38 10.25
CA GLY A 33 -7.95 -6.63 11.14
C GLY A 33 -7.53 -8.10 11.23
N ARG A 34 -7.83 -8.91 10.21
CA ARG A 34 -7.55 -10.35 10.12
C ARG A 34 -6.47 -10.70 9.08
N HIS A 35 -5.75 -9.70 8.58
CA HIS A 35 -4.61 -9.95 7.71
C HIS A 35 -3.52 -10.70 8.51
N PRO A 36 -2.90 -11.77 7.98
CA PRO A 36 -1.88 -12.55 8.69
C PRO A 36 -0.70 -11.71 9.20
N ASP A 37 -0.38 -10.65 8.46
CA ASP A 37 0.53 -9.60 8.90
C ASP A 37 -0.25 -8.35 9.27
N ALA A 38 -0.34 -8.04 10.57
CA ALA A 38 -1.13 -6.95 11.09
C ALA A 38 -0.69 -5.57 10.54
N PHE A 39 0.62 -5.36 10.37
CA PHE A 39 1.16 -4.12 9.83
C PHE A 39 0.76 -3.93 8.36
N LEU A 40 0.90 -4.98 7.55
CA LEU A 40 0.48 -4.91 6.13
C LEU A 40 -1.04 -4.72 6.01
N GLY A 41 -1.83 -5.38 6.87
CA GLY A 41 -3.27 -5.17 6.92
C GLY A 41 -3.68 -3.73 7.25
N GLU A 42 -2.99 -3.10 8.19
CA GLU A 42 -3.18 -1.68 8.51
C GLU A 42 -2.82 -0.78 7.32
N VAL A 43 -1.68 -1.01 6.66
CA VAL A 43 -1.29 -0.26 5.45
C VAL A 43 -2.33 -0.37 4.35
N ILE A 44 -2.78 -1.60 4.04
CA ILE A 44 -3.78 -1.88 3.00
C ILE A 44 -5.08 -1.13 3.33
N SER A 45 -5.63 -1.35 4.52
CA SER A 45 -6.88 -0.71 4.93
C SER A 45 -6.78 0.82 4.99
N MET A 46 -5.66 1.38 5.46
CA MET A 46 -5.45 2.83 5.48
C MET A 46 -5.46 3.44 4.08
N ILE A 47 -4.76 2.84 3.12
CA ILE A 47 -4.78 3.33 1.73
C ILE A 47 -6.20 3.27 1.18
N TYR A 48 -6.89 2.13 1.34
CA TYR A 48 -8.24 1.94 0.82
C TYR A 48 -9.24 2.98 1.36
N VAL A 49 -9.26 3.16 2.68
CA VAL A 49 -10.17 4.09 3.36
C VAL A 49 -9.81 5.55 3.05
N TRP A 50 -8.53 5.90 3.09
CA TRP A 50 -8.09 7.29 2.88
C TRP A 50 -8.31 7.76 1.45
N CYS A 51 -8.06 6.89 0.46
CA CYS A 51 -8.32 7.17 -0.94
C CYS A 51 -9.82 7.10 -1.30
N ALA A 52 -10.69 6.79 -0.33
CA ALA A 52 -12.14 6.68 -0.50
C ALA A 52 -12.54 5.77 -1.67
N LEU A 53 -11.87 4.63 -1.79
CA LEU A 53 -12.07 3.70 -2.90
C LEU A 53 -13.40 2.96 -2.75
N SER A 54 -14.09 2.76 -3.88
CA SER A 54 -15.35 2.00 -3.94
C SER A 54 -15.14 0.49 -3.96
N ASP A 55 -14.05 0.05 -4.57
CA ASP A 55 -13.72 -1.35 -4.79
C ASP A 55 -12.23 -1.54 -5.11
N ILE A 56 -11.81 -2.80 -5.25
CA ILE A 56 -10.43 -3.23 -5.47
C ILE A 56 -9.88 -2.87 -6.86
N HIS A 57 -10.75 -2.54 -7.82
CA HIS A 57 -10.42 -2.12 -9.17
C HIS A 57 -10.46 -0.59 -9.35
N ALA A 58 -10.83 0.16 -8.32
CA ALA A 58 -10.79 1.61 -8.34
C ALA A 58 -9.37 2.13 -8.62
N GLU A 59 -9.29 3.19 -9.43
CA GLU A 59 -8.04 3.88 -9.74
C GLU A 59 -7.50 4.62 -8.51
N VAL A 60 -6.19 4.61 -8.34
CA VAL A 60 -5.49 5.31 -7.26
C VAL A 60 -4.56 6.38 -7.81
N ASP A 61 -4.51 7.50 -7.10
CA ASP A 61 -3.57 8.58 -7.34
C ASP A 61 -2.33 8.46 -6.43
N ARG A 62 -1.16 8.80 -6.96
CA ARG A 62 0.12 8.73 -6.25
C ARG A 62 0.10 9.56 -4.97
N ALA A 63 -0.31 10.82 -5.06
CA ALA A 63 -0.28 11.73 -3.92
C ALA A 63 -1.26 11.26 -2.85
N ALA A 64 -2.45 10.78 -3.25
CA ALA A 64 -3.43 10.23 -2.31
C ALA A 64 -2.88 9.00 -1.55
N VAL A 65 -2.24 8.06 -2.24
CA VAL A 65 -1.68 6.84 -1.64
C VAL A 65 -0.54 7.16 -0.67
N VAL A 66 0.39 8.04 -1.04
CA VAL A 66 1.49 8.45 -0.16
C VAL A 66 0.96 9.21 1.06
N ASN A 67 -0.01 10.11 0.86
CA ASN A 67 -0.62 10.87 1.95
C ASN A 67 -1.39 9.98 2.93
N ALA A 68 -1.99 8.89 2.46
CA ALA A 68 -2.68 7.91 3.31
C ALA A 68 -1.76 7.34 4.40
N LEU A 69 -0.45 7.22 4.11
CA LEU A 69 0.53 6.66 5.06
C LEU A 69 1.13 7.72 6.01
N GLY A 70 0.82 9.00 5.80
CA GLY A 70 1.30 10.11 6.64
C GLY A 70 0.97 9.97 8.12
N PRO A 71 -0.29 9.66 8.52
CA PRO A 71 -0.65 9.43 9.91
C PRO A 71 0.13 8.26 10.55
N LEU A 72 0.32 7.17 9.81
CA LEU A 72 1.05 6.00 10.29
C LEU A 72 2.54 6.34 10.51
N ARG A 73 3.15 7.05 9.57
CA ARG A 73 4.53 7.55 9.70
C ARG A 73 4.69 8.46 10.92
N ARG A 74 3.71 9.35 11.16
CA ARG A 74 3.73 10.26 12.33
C ARG A 74 3.67 9.49 13.65
N ARG A 75 2.84 8.44 13.75
CA ARG A 75 2.74 7.57 14.93
C ARG A 75 4.09 6.92 15.24
N TYR A 76 4.74 6.31 14.24
CA TYR A 76 6.07 5.73 14.43
C TYR A 76 7.13 6.76 14.84
N MET A 77 7.09 7.97 14.27
CA MET A 77 7.99 9.06 14.68
C MET A 77 7.75 9.55 16.11
N ALA A 78 6.53 9.42 16.63
CA ALA A 78 6.20 9.71 18.02
C ALA A 78 6.65 8.59 19.00
N GLY A 79 7.24 7.51 18.48
CA GLY A 79 7.67 6.36 19.27
C GLY A 79 6.60 5.28 19.44
N GLU A 80 5.48 5.37 18.72
CA GLU A 80 4.45 4.33 18.73
C GLU A 80 4.81 3.20 17.76
N GLY A 81 5.02 1.99 18.28
CA GLY A 81 5.33 0.80 17.48
C GLY A 81 6.83 0.48 17.43
N CYS A 82 7.21 -0.48 16.58
CA CYS A 82 8.58 -0.99 16.54
C CYS A 82 9.41 -0.41 15.38
N ALA A 83 10.73 -0.33 15.58
CA ALA A 83 11.65 0.18 14.55
C ALA A 83 11.66 -0.69 13.28
N ALA A 84 11.32 -1.99 13.39
CA ALA A 84 11.21 -2.86 12.23
C ALA A 84 10.04 -2.46 11.32
N ASP A 85 8.86 -2.21 11.89
CA ASP A 85 7.70 -1.77 11.11
C ASP A 85 7.88 -0.38 10.51
N PHE A 86 8.60 0.52 11.20
CA PHE A 86 8.95 1.81 10.61
C PHE A 86 9.84 1.68 9.37
N ARG A 87 10.82 0.75 9.38
CA ARG A 87 11.63 0.44 8.19
C ARG A 87 10.77 -0.15 7.07
N ARG A 88 9.83 -1.04 7.42
CA ARG A 88 8.91 -1.64 6.45
C ARG A 88 8.02 -0.58 5.81
N LEU A 89 7.53 0.38 6.59
CA LEU A 89 6.75 1.51 6.11
C LEU A 89 7.53 2.36 5.11
N ASN A 90 8.78 2.72 5.42
CA ASN A 90 9.62 3.49 4.49
C ASN A 90 9.86 2.72 3.19
N HIS A 91 10.15 1.42 3.27
CA HIS A 91 10.30 0.57 2.08
C HIS A 91 9.01 0.52 1.24
N ILE A 92 7.83 0.47 1.87
CA ILE A 92 6.54 0.51 1.16
C ILE A 92 6.34 1.86 0.46
N ILE A 93 6.65 2.98 1.12
CA ILE A 93 6.55 4.32 0.51
C ILE A 93 7.46 4.43 -0.72
N GLU A 94 8.72 4.00 -0.60
CA GLU A 94 9.67 3.96 -1.72
C GLU A 94 9.16 3.08 -2.86
N ALA A 95 8.57 1.92 -2.54
CA ALA A 95 8.00 1.02 -3.53
C ALA A 95 6.73 1.58 -4.20
N ILE A 96 5.91 2.36 -3.50
CA ILE A 96 4.76 3.09 -4.06
C ILE A 96 5.25 4.10 -5.09
N ASP A 97 6.23 4.93 -4.73
CA ASP A 97 6.79 5.93 -5.64
C ASP A 97 7.37 5.27 -6.90
N ALA A 98 8.16 4.21 -6.73
CA ALA A 98 8.72 3.46 -7.86
C ALA A 98 7.64 2.77 -8.71
N ALA A 99 6.51 2.34 -8.11
CA ALA A 99 5.40 1.74 -8.85
C ALA A 99 4.74 2.77 -9.78
N PHE A 100 4.47 3.98 -9.28
CA PHE A 100 3.90 5.05 -10.09
C PHE A 100 4.86 5.57 -11.15
N ASP A 101 6.15 5.71 -10.83
CA ASP A 101 7.16 6.14 -11.81
C ASP A 101 7.26 5.14 -12.98
N ALA A 102 7.22 3.83 -12.71
CA ALA A 102 7.23 2.80 -13.75
C ALA A 102 5.95 2.81 -14.59
N ALA A 103 4.79 3.09 -14.00
CA ALA A 103 3.52 3.18 -14.72
C ALA A 103 3.45 4.40 -15.65
N VAL A 104 4.20 5.47 -15.35
CA VAL A 104 4.34 6.66 -16.21
C VAL A 104 5.28 6.41 -17.40
N GLN A 105 6.09 5.34 -17.38
CA GLN A 105 6.98 4.98 -18.48
C GLN A 105 6.46 3.85 -19.38
N PRO A 106 5.51 4.13 -20.28
CA PRO A 106 5.40 3.42 -21.55
C PRO A 106 5.61 4.40 -22.71
N GLY A 107 6.85 4.52 -23.20
CA GLY A 107 7.12 5.09 -24.53
C GLY A 107 7.42 6.60 -24.62
N GLN A 108 8.40 7.11 -23.88
CA GLN A 108 9.06 8.34 -24.31
C GLN A 108 10.12 8.03 -25.38
N CYS A 109 9.86 8.58 -26.57
CA CYS A 109 10.65 8.62 -27.81
C CYS A 109 10.55 7.38 -28.71
N ARG A 110 9.58 7.45 -29.63
CA ARG A 110 9.68 6.88 -30.97
C ARG A 110 10.49 7.80 -31.86
#